data_AF-A0A831YJY0-F1
#
_entry.id   AF-A0A831YJY0-F1
#
_cell.length_a   1.000
_cell.length_b   1.000
_cell.length_c   1.000
_cell.angle_alpha   90.00
_cell.angle_beta   90.00
_cell.angle_gamma   90.00
#
_symmetry.space_group_name_H-M   'P 1'
#
loop_
_entity.id
_entity.type
_entity.pdbx_description
1 polymer ?
#
loop_
_entity_poly.entity_id
_entity_poly.type
_entity_poly.pdbx_seq_one_letter_code
_entity_poly.pdbx_strand_id
1 'polypeptide(L)'
;MAGEDTLSGPPLSVYTAVYTETVMGILIKNPEAERAVRELAELTGESLTTAIEIAVKERLEAKRATAPKHKPRSVAEMDAITWKYLTPEARAGLIPPITKADYDALNAIPGVDDE
;
A
#
# COMPACT_ATOMS: atom_id res chain seq x y z
N MET A 1 -18.15 60.78 35.59
CA MET A 1 -19.14 59.70 35.39
C MET A 1 -19.16 59.38 33.89
N ALA A 2 -18.07 58.94 33.26
CA ALA A 2 -17.50 57.58 33.26
C ALA A 2 -18.57 56.50 33.06
N GLY A 3 -18.63 55.94 31.85
CA GLY A 3 -19.54 54.85 31.48
C GLY A 3 -19.62 54.65 29.96
N GLU A 4 -18.48 54.44 29.29
CA GLU A 4 -18.45 53.95 27.91
C GLU A 4 -18.78 52.45 27.92
N ASP A 5 -19.97 52.12 27.42
CA ASP A 5 -20.49 50.74 27.37
C ASP A 5 -19.81 49.99 26.22
N THR A 6 -18.67 49.38 26.55
CA THR A 6 -17.81 48.62 25.63
C THR A 6 -18.31 47.18 25.52
N LEU A 7 -19.39 46.94 24.78
CA LEU A 7 -19.76 45.60 24.33
C LEU A 7 -18.97 45.20 23.07
N SER A 8 -17.65 45.15 23.21
CA SER A 8 -16.74 44.41 22.33
C SER A 8 -16.64 42.97 22.84
N GLY A 9 -17.71 42.21 22.68
CA GLY A 9 -17.68 40.75 22.86
C GLY A 9 -17.21 40.09 21.56
N PRO A 10 -16.24 39.15 21.59
CA PRO A 10 -15.87 38.41 20.39
C PRO A 10 -17.07 37.57 19.91
N PRO A 11 -17.33 37.49 18.60
CA PRO A 11 -18.40 36.63 18.10
C PRO A 11 -18.11 35.18 18.48
N LEU A 12 -19.09 34.55 19.11
CA LEU A 12 -19.14 33.13 19.48
C LEU A 12 -18.68 32.27 18.30
N SER A 13 -17.43 31.81 18.33
CA SER A 13 -16.92 30.78 17.43
C SER A 13 -17.47 29.43 17.90
N VAL A 14 -18.63 29.03 17.34
CA VAL A 14 -19.34 27.78 17.70
C VAL A 14 -18.87 26.59 16.85
N TYR A 15 -17.61 26.55 16.40
CA TYR A 15 -17.09 25.42 15.61
C TYR A 15 -15.76 24.87 16.11
N THR A 16 -15.70 24.54 17.40
CA THR A 16 -14.68 23.63 17.93
C THR A 16 -15.34 22.51 18.74
N ALA A 17 -16.26 21.79 18.09
CA ALA A 17 -16.58 20.45 18.53
C ALA A 17 -15.36 19.55 18.23
N VAL A 18 -14.72 19.15 19.32
CA VAL A 18 -13.55 18.29 19.40
C VAL A 18 -13.88 16.91 18.81
N TYR A 19 -13.58 16.69 17.53
CA TYR A 19 -13.53 15.34 16.96
C TYR A 19 -12.24 14.66 17.42
N THR A 20 -12.37 13.79 18.42
CA THR A 20 -11.30 12.91 18.93
C THR A 20 -11.36 11.53 18.27
N GLU A 21 -11.68 11.50 16.99
CA GLU A 21 -11.20 10.46 16.08
C GLU A 21 -10.21 11.16 15.16
N THR A 22 -9.01 10.62 14.98
CA THR A 22 -7.95 11.23 14.16
C THR A 22 -8.54 11.69 12.82
N VAL A 23 -8.80 12.99 12.66
CA VAL A 23 -9.53 13.55 11.50
C VAL A 23 -8.63 13.41 10.28
N MET A 24 -8.76 12.27 9.60
CA MET A 24 -8.02 11.95 8.40
C MET A 24 -8.64 12.73 7.24
N GLY A 25 -7.92 13.73 6.75
CA GLY A 25 -8.30 14.53 5.59
C GLY A 25 -7.29 14.40 4.46
N ILE A 26 -7.78 14.30 3.23
CA ILE A 26 -6.94 14.42 2.03
C ILE A 26 -6.99 15.87 1.56
N LEU A 27 -5.84 16.55 1.52
CA LEU A 27 -5.72 17.89 0.95
C LEU A 27 -5.33 17.82 -0.52
N ILE A 28 -6.23 18.26 -1.39
CA ILE A 28 -5.98 18.38 -2.83
C ILE A 28 -5.65 19.84 -3.14
N LYS A 29 -4.40 20.13 -3.51
CA LYS A 29 -3.96 21.50 -3.89
C LYS A 29 -4.25 21.85 -5.36
N ASN A 30 -4.73 20.89 -6.15
CA ASN A 30 -5.07 21.11 -7.55
C ASN A 30 -6.55 21.54 -7.66
N PRO A 31 -6.85 22.76 -8.16
CA PRO A 31 -8.23 23.25 -8.25
C PRO A 31 -9.10 22.47 -9.24
N GLU A 32 -8.53 21.89 -10.30
CA GLU A 32 -9.29 21.10 -11.27
C GLU A 32 -9.77 19.77 -10.66
N ALA A 33 -8.92 19.15 -9.84
CA ALA A 33 -9.26 17.92 -9.15
C ALA A 33 -10.34 18.15 -8.09
N GLU A 34 -10.29 19.28 -7.38
CA GLU A 34 -11.33 19.66 -6.42
C GLU A 34 -12.69 19.88 -7.11
N ARG A 35 -12.70 20.59 -8.23
CA ARG A 35 -13.91 20.80 -9.03
C ARG A 35 -14.48 19.49 -9.55
N ALA A 36 -13.64 18.60 -10.07
CA ALA A 36 -14.07 17.30 -10.58
C ALA A 36 -14.68 16.42 -9.48
N VAL A 37 -14.13 16.46 -8.27
CA VAL A 37 -14.70 15.75 -7.11
C VAL A 37 -16.05 16.33 -6.72
N ARG A 38 -16.20 17.66 -6.71
CA ARG A 38 -17.50 18.30 -6.44
C ARG A 38 -18.55 17.91 -7.47
N GLU A 39 -18.20 17.98 -8.74
CA GLU A 39 -19.10 17.59 -9.83
C GLU A 39 -19.52 16.12 -9.71
N LEU A 40 -18.56 15.23 -9.40
CA LEU A 40 -18.86 13.81 -9.17
C LEU A 40 -19.82 13.62 -7.99
N ALA A 41 -19.61 14.31 -6.87
CA ALA A 41 -20.47 14.24 -5.70
C ALA A 41 -21.89 14.79 -5.99
N GLU A 42 -22.00 15.88 -6.74
CA GLU A 42 -23.28 16.46 -7.15
C GLU A 42 -24.08 15.52 -8.07
N LEU A 43 -23.40 14.87 -9.02
CA LEU A 43 -24.04 13.93 -9.96
C LEU A 43 -24.48 12.62 -9.28
N THR A 44 -23.75 12.18 -8.26
CA THR A 44 -24.01 10.91 -7.55
C THR A 44 -24.90 11.11 -6.32
N GLY A 45 -25.02 12.33 -5.80
CA GLY A 45 -25.71 12.62 -4.54
C GLY A 45 -24.95 12.18 -3.30
N GLU A 46 -23.66 11.88 -3.44
CA GLU A 46 -22.80 11.38 -2.38
C GLU A 46 -22.01 12.50 -1.67
N SER A 47 -21.41 12.19 -0.52
CA SER A 47 -20.44 13.10 0.09
C SER A 47 -19.14 13.13 -0.72
N LEU A 48 -18.38 14.24 -0.66
CA LEU A 48 -17.09 14.36 -1.36
C LEU A 48 -16.14 13.20 -0.99
N THR A 49 -16.12 12.80 0.27
CA THR A 49 -15.31 11.68 0.76
C THR A 49 -15.75 10.36 0.16
N THR A 50 -17.05 10.09 0.12
CA THR A 50 -17.62 8.86 -0.45
C THR A 50 -17.34 8.77 -1.95
N ALA A 51 -17.57 9.86 -2.68
CA ALA A 51 -17.32 9.94 -4.11
C ALA A 51 -15.84 9.68 -4.46
N ILE A 52 -14.90 10.27 -3.69
CA ILE A 52 -13.47 9.99 -3.85
C ILE A 52 -13.15 8.54 -3.50
N GLU A 53 -13.68 8.02 -2.39
CA GLU A 53 -13.40 6.66 -1.93
C GLU A 53 -13.81 5.62 -2.99
N ILE A 54 -15.01 5.75 -3.53
CA ILE A 54 -15.53 4.85 -4.57
C ILE A 54 -14.70 4.98 -5.85
N ALA A 55 -14.48 6.19 -6.36
CA ALA A 55 -13.70 6.41 -7.57
C ALA A 55 -12.26 5.85 -7.46
N VAL A 56 -11.62 6.01 -6.30
CA VAL A 56 -10.28 5.46 -6.05
C VAL A 56 -10.32 3.93 -5.97
N LYS A 57 -11.31 3.35 -5.28
CA LYS A 57 -11.46 1.89 -5.19
C LYS A 57 -11.67 1.26 -6.55
N GLU A 58 -12.58 1.79 -7.35
CA GLU A 58 -12.84 1.31 -8.71
C GLU A 58 -11.60 1.42 -9.60
N ARG A 59 -10.88 2.54 -9.51
CA ARG A 59 -9.64 2.72 -10.28
C ARG A 59 -8.55 1.75 -9.86
N LEU A 60 -8.41 1.48 -8.56
CA LEU A 60 -7.48 0.50 -8.03
C LEU A 60 -7.86 -0.93 -8.43
N GLU A 61 -9.14 -1.27 -8.38
CA GLU A 61 -9.63 -2.58 -8.80
C GLU A 61 -9.38 -2.82 -10.29
N ALA A 62 -9.70 -1.86 -11.14
CA ALA A 62 -9.40 -1.93 -12.58
C ALA A 62 -7.89 -2.12 -12.84
N LYS A 63 -7.03 -1.44 -12.07
CA LYS A 63 -5.58 -1.60 -12.17
C LYS A 63 -5.10 -2.96 -11.66
N ARG A 64 -5.66 -3.47 -10.56
CA ARG A 64 -5.32 -4.79 -10.00
C ARG A 64 -5.80 -5.94 -10.89
N ALA A 65 -6.97 -5.79 -11.53
CA ALA A 65 -7.48 -6.76 -12.49
C ALA A 65 -6.61 -6.86 -13.75
N THR A 66 -6.02 -5.73 -14.17
CA THR A 66 -5.13 -5.66 -15.34
C THR A 66 -3.68 -6.03 -15.02
N ALA A 67 -3.27 -5.96 -13.75
CA ALA A 67 -1.93 -6.36 -13.36
C ALA A 67 -1.72 -7.84 -13.72
N PRO A 68 -0.63 -8.20 -14.43
CA PRO A 68 -0.36 -9.59 -14.73
C PRO A 68 -0.26 -10.32 -13.39
N LYS A 69 -1.20 -11.24 -13.14
CA LYS A 69 -1.10 -12.15 -12.00
C LYS A 69 0.26 -12.82 -12.16
N HIS A 70 1.17 -12.60 -11.22
CA HIS A 70 2.42 -13.33 -11.19
C HIS A 70 2.05 -14.81 -11.09
N LYS A 71 2.06 -15.52 -12.23
CA LYS A 71 1.78 -16.95 -12.26
C LYS A 71 2.99 -17.59 -11.56
N PRO A 72 2.83 -18.19 -10.37
CA PRO A 72 3.93 -18.97 -9.80
C PRO A 72 4.30 -20.02 -10.84
N ARG A 73 5.58 -20.08 -11.19
CA ARG A 73 6.05 -21.10 -12.12
C ARG A 73 5.85 -22.46 -11.47
N SER A 74 5.42 -23.45 -12.24
CA SER A 74 5.47 -24.84 -11.81
C SER A 74 6.92 -25.30 -11.65
N VAL A 75 7.15 -26.33 -10.83
CA VAL A 75 8.48 -26.97 -10.70
C VAL A 75 9.03 -27.36 -12.07
N ALA A 76 8.18 -27.90 -12.95
CA ALA A 76 8.55 -28.25 -14.31
C ALA A 76 8.97 -27.05 -15.17
N GLU A 77 8.29 -25.90 -15.05
CA GLU A 77 8.69 -24.65 -15.73
C GLU A 77 10.03 -24.12 -15.20
N MET A 78 10.30 -24.26 -13.90
CA MET A 78 11.57 -23.88 -13.30
C MET A 78 12.72 -24.78 -13.78
N ASP A 79 12.50 -26.10 -13.79
CA ASP A 79 13.47 -27.06 -14.31
C ASP A 79 13.77 -26.78 -15.78
N ALA A 80 12.74 -26.55 -16.60
CA ALA A 80 12.92 -26.23 -18.01
C ALA A 80 13.74 -24.95 -18.23
N ILE A 81 13.57 -23.92 -17.40
CA ILE A 81 14.39 -22.69 -17.45
C ILE A 81 15.83 -23.01 -17.05
N THR A 82 16.04 -23.76 -15.97
CA THR A 82 17.37 -24.18 -15.52
C THR A 82 18.08 -24.95 -16.62
N TRP A 83 17.43 -25.96 -17.21
CA TRP A 83 17.99 -26.75 -18.31
C TRP A 83 18.20 -25.98 -19.61
N LYS A 84 17.44 -24.90 -19.85
CA LYS A 84 17.62 -24.03 -21.01
C LYS A 84 18.89 -23.18 -20.94
N TYR A 85 19.27 -22.73 -19.75
CA TYR A 85 20.37 -21.76 -19.57
C TYR A 85 21.63 -22.37 -18.95
N LEU A 86 21.55 -23.55 -18.34
CA LEU A 86 22.69 -24.24 -17.77
C LEU A 86 23.44 -25.01 -18.88
N THR A 87 24.52 -24.43 -19.40
CA THR A 87 25.39 -25.11 -20.36
C THR A 87 26.09 -26.32 -19.70
N PRO A 88 26.57 -27.31 -20.47
CA PRO A 88 27.34 -28.42 -19.93
C PRO A 88 28.53 -27.99 -19.07
N GLU A 89 29.22 -26.91 -19.46
CA GLU A 89 30.34 -26.34 -18.71
C GLU A 89 29.88 -25.68 -17.41
N ALA A 90 28.78 -24.91 -17.43
CA ALA A 90 28.21 -24.30 -16.24
C ALA A 90 27.73 -25.35 -15.23
N ARG A 91 27.21 -26.47 -15.72
CA ARG A 91 26.80 -27.61 -14.88
C ARG A 91 27.99 -28.30 -14.23
N ALA A 92 29.11 -28.43 -14.92
CA ALA A 92 30.32 -29.03 -14.37
C ALA A 92 30.95 -28.19 -13.25
N GLY A 93 30.71 -26.88 -13.24
CA GLY A 93 31.13 -25.96 -12.18
C GLY A 93 30.15 -25.83 -11.01
N LEU A 94 28.99 -26.49 -11.05
CA LEU A 94 28.07 -26.50 -9.91
C LEU A 94 28.67 -27.34 -8.77
N ILE A 95 28.51 -26.84 -7.56
CA ILE A 95 28.81 -27.61 -6.35
C ILE A 95 27.95 -28.88 -6.41
N PRO A 96 28.53 -30.08 -6.19
CA PRO A 96 27.76 -31.31 -6.09
C PRO A 96 26.59 -31.13 -5.11
N PRO A 97 25.47 -31.85 -5.29
CA PRO A 97 24.37 -31.75 -4.35
C PRO A 97 24.90 -32.07 -2.95
N ILE A 98 24.92 -31.05 -2.08
CA ILE A 98 25.40 -31.21 -0.71
C ILE A 98 24.43 -32.11 0.03
N THR A 99 24.96 -33.00 0.86
CA THR A 99 24.11 -33.85 1.68
C THR A 99 23.47 -33.01 2.80
N LYS A 100 22.43 -33.54 3.43
CA LYS A 100 21.82 -32.90 4.60
C LYS A 100 22.87 -32.69 5.71
N ALA A 101 23.74 -33.67 5.93
CA ALA A 101 24.83 -33.56 6.88
C ALA A 101 25.81 -32.43 6.54
N ASP A 102 26.15 -32.21 5.26
CA ASP A 102 27.00 -31.11 4.82
C ASP A 102 26.34 -29.75 5.05
N TYR A 103 25.02 -29.65 4.81
CA TYR A 103 24.25 -28.44 5.06
C TYR A 103 24.20 -28.10 6.56
N ASP A 104 23.99 -29.10 7.40
CA ASP A 104 23.91 -28.93 8.85
C ASP A 104 25.28 -28.54 9.42
N ALA A 105 26.38 -29.12 8.92
CA ALA A 105 27.73 -28.71 9.29
C ALA A 105 28.06 -27.26 8.90
N LEU A 106 27.54 -26.77 7.77
CA LEU A 106 27.73 -25.38 7.33
C LEU A 106 26.89 -24.37 8.11
N ASN A 107 25.72 -24.80 8.59
CA ASN A 107 24.74 -23.93 9.26
C ASN A 107 24.65 -24.20 10.77
N ALA A 108 25.56 -24.97 11.34
CA ALA A 108 25.61 -25.23 12.78
C ALA A 108 25.69 -23.89 13.52
N ILE A 109 24.63 -23.56 14.27
CA ILE A 109 24.57 -22.36 15.08
C ILE A 109 25.21 -22.70 16.43
N PRO A 110 26.31 -22.04 16.84
CA PRO A 110 26.97 -22.35 18.10
C PRO A 110 26.01 -22.24 19.29
N GLY A 111 25.80 -23.34 20.00
CA GLY A 111 24.96 -23.39 21.22
C GLY A 111 23.48 -23.71 21.01
N VAL A 112 23.07 -24.10 19.80
CA VAL A 112 21.73 -24.62 19.51
C VAL A 112 21.88 -26.02 18.93
N ASP A 113 21.41 -27.04 19.64
CA ASP A 113 21.33 -28.41 19.14
C ASP A 113 19.98 -28.60 18.42
N ASP A 114 20.00 -29.31 17.29
CA ASP A 114 18.82 -29.64 16.47
C ASP A 114 18.00 -30.78 17.11
N GLU A 115 17.45 -30.57 18.32
CA GLU A 115 16.46 -31.48 18.95
C GLU A 115 15.00 -31.17 18.57
#